data_AF-A0A5P9F0F2-F1
#
_entry.id   AF-A0A5P9F0F2-F1
#
_cell.length_a   1.000
_cell.length_b   1.000
_cell.length_c   1.000
_cell.angle_alpha   90.00
_cell.angle_beta   90.00
_cell.angle_gamma   90.00
#
_symmetry.space_group_name_H-M   'P 1'
#
loop_
_entity.id
_entity.type
_entity.pdbx_description
1 polymer ?
#
loop_
_entity_poly.entity_id
_entity_poly.type
_entity_poly.pdbx_seq_one_letter_code
_entity_poly.pdbx_strand_id
1 'polypeptide(L)'
;MKTVKTGKKNAALKDPNNQGASERLHQLLTRNGYPEGRGRLSRFCKEFGVGKTTAAAWLNNDVLPRDRAEQQRIASALGSNVGYWATGEEGRDLQQVDFLLVGKCVNAIVVYLRDECELDPDTLPDIVLADAYGTLYRYAQENNGDISPELVAKVSVQVLAKLAQKN
;
A
#
# COMPACT_ATOMS: atom_id res chain seq x y z
N MET A 1 50.09 15.62 26.72
CA MET A 1 49.12 14.60 26.26
C MET A 1 48.10 15.27 25.34
N LYS A 2 48.10 14.95 24.04
CA LYS A 2 47.11 15.47 23.08
C LYS A 2 45.99 14.44 22.93
N THR A 3 44.77 14.81 23.30
CA THR A 3 43.55 14.01 23.09
C THR A 3 43.20 14.02 21.60
N VAL A 4 43.30 12.86 20.96
CA VAL A 4 42.84 12.63 19.58
C VAL A 4 41.31 12.50 19.61
N LYS A 5 40.62 13.48 19.03
CA LYS A 5 39.19 13.37 18.71
C LYS A 5 39.03 12.50 17.47
N THR A 6 38.65 11.25 17.66
CA THR A 6 38.29 10.33 16.58
C THR A 6 36.96 10.76 15.99
N GLY A 7 37.01 11.52 14.89
CA GLY A 7 35.84 11.83 14.07
C GLY A 7 35.28 10.54 13.47
N LYS A 8 34.13 10.09 13.96
CA LYS A 8 33.32 9.06 13.30
C LYS A 8 32.86 9.62 11.95
N LYS A 9 33.53 9.20 10.88
CA LYS A 9 33.02 9.34 9.52
C LYS A 9 31.69 8.59 9.44
N ASN A 10 30.59 9.35 9.34
CA ASN A 10 29.26 8.84 9.05
C ASN A 10 29.24 8.30 7.61
N ALA A 11 29.71 7.06 7.43
CA ALA A 11 29.34 6.29 6.26
C ALA A 11 27.86 5.92 6.43
N ALA A 12 26.98 6.60 5.70
CA ALA A 12 25.64 6.08 5.47
C ALA A 12 25.82 4.69 4.86
N LEU A 13 25.52 3.64 5.62
CA LEU A 13 25.52 2.27 5.10
C LEU A 13 24.58 2.25 3.91
N LYS A 14 25.14 1.97 2.72
CA LYS A 14 24.35 1.57 1.56
C LYS A 14 23.72 0.24 1.92
N ASP A 15 22.45 0.27 2.27
CA ASP A 15 21.67 -0.95 2.40
C ASP A 15 21.47 -1.50 0.97
N PRO A 16 21.93 -2.72 0.65
CA PRO A 16 21.71 -3.32 -0.67
C PRO A 16 20.23 -3.37 -1.07
N ASN A 17 19.31 -3.34 -0.09
CA ASN A 17 17.87 -3.31 -0.36
C ASN A 17 17.35 -1.97 -0.89
N ASN A 18 18.12 -0.88 -0.78
CA ASN A 18 17.70 0.45 -1.24
C ASN A 18 18.13 0.76 -2.68
N GLN A 19 18.70 -0.23 -3.39
CA GLN A 19 19.19 -0.03 -4.75
C GLN A 19 18.08 0.52 -5.66
N GLY A 20 18.39 1.62 -6.37
CA GLY A 20 17.45 2.34 -7.23
C GLY A 20 16.44 3.24 -6.52
N ALA A 21 16.54 3.44 -5.19
CA ALA A 21 15.65 4.33 -4.47
C ALA A 21 15.80 5.80 -4.92
N SER A 22 17.00 6.21 -5.30
CA SER A 22 17.25 7.54 -5.85
C SER A 22 16.61 7.73 -7.22
N GLU A 23 16.69 6.72 -8.08
CA GLU A 23 16.07 6.73 -9.41
C GLU A 23 14.55 6.78 -9.29
N ARG A 24 13.94 5.98 -8.42
CA ARG A 24 12.50 6.02 -8.16
C ARG A 24 12.06 7.37 -7.61
N LEU A 25 12.84 7.96 -6.69
CA LEU A 25 12.57 9.32 -6.23
C LEU A 25 12.62 10.32 -7.39
N HIS A 26 13.58 10.20 -8.31
CA HIS A 26 13.65 11.04 -9.49
C HIS A 26 12.44 10.88 -10.41
N GLN A 27 11.95 9.66 -10.62
CA GLN A 27 10.73 9.40 -11.39
C GLN A 27 9.51 10.05 -10.73
N LEU A 28 9.36 9.89 -9.41
CA LEU A 28 8.28 10.53 -8.64
C LEU A 28 8.32 12.06 -8.77
N LEU A 29 9.50 12.66 -8.66
CA LEU A 29 9.68 14.10 -8.79
C LEU A 29 9.35 14.59 -10.21
N THR A 30 9.79 13.88 -11.25
CA THR A 30 9.45 14.21 -12.64
C THR A 30 7.93 14.18 -12.86
N ARG A 31 7.23 13.15 -12.36
CA ARG A 31 5.76 13.05 -12.44
C ARG A 31 5.04 14.21 -11.74
N ASN A 32 5.62 14.73 -10.67
CA ASN A 32 5.10 15.88 -9.91
C ASN A 32 5.60 17.25 -10.46
N GLY A 33 6.15 17.28 -11.67
CA GLY A 33 6.54 18.53 -12.33
C GLY A 33 7.78 19.22 -11.73
N TYR A 34 8.67 18.47 -11.08
CA TYR A 34 9.94 19.01 -10.61
C TYR A 34 10.93 19.15 -11.77
N PRO A 35 11.68 20.27 -11.82
CA PRO A 35 12.70 20.47 -12.84
C PRO A 35 13.81 19.42 -12.73
N GLU A 36 14.50 19.15 -13.84
CA GLU A 36 15.70 18.32 -13.84
C GLU A 36 16.94 19.12 -13.42
N GLY A 37 17.98 18.42 -12.95
CA GLY A 37 19.25 19.03 -12.58
C GLY A 37 19.22 19.90 -11.31
N ARG A 38 19.98 21.01 -11.30
CA ARG A 38 20.23 21.82 -10.09
C ARG A 38 18.96 22.41 -9.46
N GLY A 39 17.92 22.67 -10.26
CA GLY A 39 16.64 23.17 -9.77
C GLY A 39 15.90 22.17 -8.89
N ARG A 40 16.09 20.86 -9.14
CA ARG A 40 15.41 19.76 -8.42
C ARG A 40 15.72 19.78 -6.94
N LEU A 41 17.01 19.81 -6.60
CA LEU A 41 17.47 19.79 -5.21
C LEU A 41 16.96 21.01 -4.44
N SER A 42 17.05 22.20 -5.03
CA SER A 42 16.63 23.44 -4.39
C SER A 42 15.13 23.43 -4.08
N ARG A 43 14.31 23.01 -5.06
CA ARG A 43 12.86 22.90 -4.90
C ARG A 43 12.49 21.84 -3.86
N PHE A 44 13.10 20.65 -3.94
CA PHE A 44 12.88 19.57 -2.98
C PHE A 44 13.17 20.01 -1.53
N CYS A 45 14.30 20.67 -1.30
CA CYS A 45 14.66 21.18 0.02
C CYS A 45 13.62 22.21 0.52
N LYS A 46 13.16 23.10 -0.36
CA LYS A 46 12.16 24.14 -0.03
C LYS A 46 10.80 23.54 0.30
N GLU A 47 10.36 22.55 -0.46
CA GLU A 47 9.02 21.97 -0.34
C GLU A 47 8.92 21.02 0.85
N PHE A 48 9.95 20.19 1.08
CA PHE A 48 9.92 19.19 2.15
C PHE A 48 10.61 19.64 3.44
N GLY A 49 11.26 20.80 3.47
CA GLY A 49 11.95 21.32 4.66
C GLY A 49 13.23 20.54 5.01
N VAL A 50 13.87 19.93 4.01
CA VAL A 50 15.01 19.01 4.21
C VAL A 50 16.33 19.74 3.93
N GLY A 51 17.36 19.47 4.74
CA GLY A 51 18.69 20.01 4.53
C GLY A 51 19.33 19.54 3.22
N LYS A 52 20.08 20.43 2.54
CA LYS A 52 20.69 20.17 1.22
C LYS A 52 21.53 18.89 1.17
N THR A 53 22.32 18.62 2.21
CA THR A 53 23.18 17.43 2.29
C THR A 53 22.36 16.14 2.36
N THR A 54 21.28 16.15 3.14
CA THR A 54 20.38 15.00 3.30
C THR A 54 19.60 14.75 2.02
N ALA A 55 19.01 15.79 1.44
CA ALA A 55 18.30 15.69 0.17
C ALA A 55 19.21 15.22 -0.97
N ALA A 56 20.45 15.71 -1.03
CA ALA A 56 21.44 15.24 -2.00
C ALA A 56 21.80 13.77 -1.78
N ALA A 57 21.84 13.28 -0.54
CA ALA A 57 22.06 11.85 -0.27
C ALA A 57 20.90 11.00 -0.79
N TRP A 58 19.66 11.42 -0.59
CA TRP A 58 18.49 10.66 -1.07
C TRP A 58 18.37 10.66 -2.59
N LEU A 59 18.71 11.77 -3.24
CA LEU A 59 18.65 11.91 -4.70
C LEU A 59 19.81 11.24 -5.44
N ASN A 60 20.94 10.95 -4.80
CA ASN A 60 22.13 10.49 -5.52
C ASN A 60 22.77 9.21 -4.97
N ASN A 61 22.45 8.78 -3.74
CA ASN A 61 23.21 7.71 -3.06
C ASN A 61 22.37 6.49 -2.67
N ASP A 62 21.14 6.36 -3.18
CA ASP A 62 20.22 5.26 -2.81
C ASP A 62 20.02 5.15 -1.29
N VAL A 63 19.89 6.31 -0.63
CA VAL A 63 19.66 6.41 0.81
C VAL A 63 18.22 6.85 1.04
N LEU A 64 17.54 6.22 1.99
CA LEU A 64 16.22 6.63 2.45
C LEU A 64 16.32 7.49 3.73
N PRO A 65 15.33 8.36 4.00
CA PRO A 65 15.18 8.99 5.31
C PRO A 65 15.19 7.94 6.42
N ARG A 66 15.80 8.23 7.58
CA ARG A 66 15.81 7.26 8.71
C ARG A 66 14.47 7.18 9.41
N ASP A 67 13.73 8.28 9.43
CA ASP A 67 12.43 8.37 10.08
C ASP A 67 11.34 7.88 9.11
N ARG A 68 10.56 6.89 9.56
CA ARG A 68 9.45 6.31 8.78
C ARG A 68 8.33 7.33 8.56
N ALA A 69 8.10 8.24 9.51
CA ALA A 69 7.11 9.30 9.34
C ALA A 69 7.53 10.27 8.22
N GLU A 70 8.83 10.59 8.13
CA GLU A 70 9.39 11.41 7.05
C GLU A 70 9.31 10.70 5.69
N GLN A 71 9.63 9.39 5.64
CA GLN A 71 9.47 8.59 4.42
C GLN A 71 8.02 8.62 3.92
N GLN A 72 7.06 8.37 4.81
CA GLN A 72 5.63 8.34 4.48
C GLN A 72 5.15 9.72 4.02
N ARG A 73 5.53 10.79 4.73
CA ARG A 73 5.14 12.16 4.39
C ARG A 73 5.59 12.55 2.98
N ILE A 74 6.84 12.26 2.62
CA ILE A 74 7.39 12.59 1.30
C ILE A 74 6.76 11.71 0.22
N ALA A 75 6.68 10.40 0.46
CA ALA A 75 6.07 9.47 -0.50
C ALA A 75 4.61 9.84 -0.81
N SER A 76 3.81 10.07 0.23
CA SER A 76 2.41 10.48 0.08
C SER A 76 2.26 11.82 -0.61
N ALA A 77 3.10 12.81 -0.29
CA ALA A 77 3.09 14.10 -0.98
C ALA A 77 3.45 14.01 -2.47
N LEU A 78 4.23 13.01 -2.86
CA LEU A 78 4.57 12.70 -4.25
C LEU A 78 3.56 11.75 -4.92
N GLY A 79 2.44 11.42 -4.27
CA GLY A 79 1.41 10.53 -4.80
C GLY A 79 1.86 9.06 -4.86
N SER A 80 2.70 8.63 -3.91
CA SER A 80 3.26 7.28 -3.85
C SER A 80 3.28 6.74 -2.41
N ASN A 81 3.86 5.55 -2.22
CA ASN A 81 4.06 4.94 -0.91
C ASN A 81 5.53 4.60 -0.67
N VAL A 82 5.86 4.33 0.60
CA VAL A 82 7.23 4.04 1.03
C VAL A 82 7.75 2.76 0.37
N GLY A 83 6.90 1.75 0.15
CA GLY A 83 7.28 0.50 -0.51
C GLY A 83 7.79 0.75 -1.92
N TYR A 84 7.04 1.50 -2.72
CA TYR A 84 7.45 1.83 -4.08
C TYR A 84 8.75 2.62 -4.07
N TRP A 85 8.89 3.64 -3.23
CA TRP A 85 10.15 4.38 -3.16
C TRP A 85 11.33 3.48 -2.74
N ALA A 86 11.15 2.66 -1.69
CA ALA A 86 12.22 1.86 -1.11
C ALA A 86 12.64 0.68 -1.99
N THR A 87 11.69 -0.12 -2.50
CA THR A 87 11.96 -1.40 -3.17
C THR A 87 11.48 -1.45 -4.62
N GLY A 88 10.71 -0.46 -5.07
CA GLY A 88 10.05 -0.49 -6.38
C GLY A 88 8.85 -1.42 -6.44
N GLU A 89 8.51 -2.08 -5.33
CA GLU A 89 7.24 -2.75 -5.19
C GLU A 89 6.18 -1.67 -5.13
N GLU A 90 5.41 -1.50 -6.21
CA GLU A 90 4.11 -0.86 -6.10
C GLU A 90 3.44 -1.55 -4.94
N GLY A 91 3.26 -0.83 -3.84
CA GLY A 91 2.60 -1.39 -2.69
C GLY A 91 1.34 -2.06 -3.21
N ARG A 92 1.32 -3.40 -3.17
CA ARG A 92 0.15 -4.04 -2.59
C ARG A 92 0.07 -3.32 -1.27
N ASP A 93 -0.78 -2.30 -1.21
CA ASP A 93 -1.17 -1.75 0.07
C ASP A 93 -1.39 -3.01 0.89
N LEU A 94 -0.53 -3.23 1.88
CA LEU A 94 -0.98 -3.94 3.06
C LEU A 94 -2.00 -2.96 3.64
N GLN A 95 -3.13 -2.80 2.93
CA GLN A 95 -4.34 -2.26 3.47
C GLN A 95 -4.43 -3.03 4.74
N GLN A 96 -4.34 -2.30 5.84
CA GLN A 96 -4.54 -2.86 7.14
C GLN A 96 -5.87 -3.59 7.02
N VAL A 97 -5.80 -4.92 6.88
CA VAL A 97 -6.98 -5.71 6.52
C VAL A 97 -7.89 -5.50 7.71
N ASP A 98 -9.01 -4.84 7.46
CA ASP A 98 -9.98 -4.62 8.51
C ASP A 98 -10.66 -5.97 8.74
N PHE A 99 -10.06 -6.78 9.62
CA PHE A 99 -10.53 -8.12 9.94
C PHE A 99 -11.97 -8.09 10.47
N LEU A 100 -12.38 -6.99 11.10
CA LEU A 100 -13.77 -6.83 11.53
C LEU A 100 -14.69 -6.65 10.32
N LEU A 101 -14.30 -5.82 9.35
CA LEU A 101 -15.05 -5.65 8.11
C LEU A 101 -15.10 -6.94 7.28
N VAL A 102 -13.96 -7.65 7.15
CA VAL A 102 -13.91 -8.97 6.52
C VAL A 102 -14.88 -9.93 7.21
N GLY A 103 -14.85 -10.01 8.53
CA GLY A 103 -15.75 -10.87 9.30
C GLY A 103 -17.22 -10.54 9.08
N LYS A 104 -17.58 -9.24 9.01
CA LYS A 104 -18.95 -8.81 8.71
C LYS A 104 -19.39 -9.20 7.30
N CYS A 105 -18.53 -9.02 6.28
CA CYS A 105 -18.83 -9.42 4.90
C CYS A 105 -19.01 -10.93 4.78
N VAL A 106 -18.12 -11.72 5.40
CA VAL A 106 -18.23 -13.19 5.42
C VAL A 106 -19.54 -13.61 6.07
N ASN A 107 -19.84 -13.07 7.26
CA ASN A 107 -21.07 -13.41 7.98
C ASN A 107 -22.32 -13.06 7.17
N ALA A 108 -22.37 -11.91 6.51
CA ALA A 108 -23.52 -11.50 5.70
C ALA A 108 -23.81 -12.50 4.57
N ILE A 109 -22.78 -12.97 3.87
CA ILE A 109 -22.94 -13.95 2.78
C ILE A 109 -23.29 -15.33 3.34
N VAL A 110 -22.64 -15.78 4.41
CA VAL A 110 -22.91 -17.09 5.04
C VAL A 110 -24.35 -17.16 5.54
N VAL A 111 -24.82 -16.12 6.23
CA VAL A 111 -26.21 -16.01 6.72
C VAL A 111 -27.18 -15.99 5.55
N TYR A 112 -26.93 -15.19 4.52
CA TYR A 112 -27.83 -15.15 3.36
C TYR A 112 -27.93 -16.49 2.64
N LEU A 113 -26.80 -17.16 2.38
CA LEU A 113 -26.78 -18.46 1.72
C LEU A 113 -27.54 -19.52 2.54
N ARG A 114 -27.36 -19.51 3.87
CA ARG A 114 -28.05 -20.44 4.76
C ARG A 114 -29.55 -20.18 4.86
N ASP A 115 -29.92 -18.92 5.12
CA ASP A 115 -31.27 -18.57 5.53
C ASP A 115 -32.19 -18.31 4.33
N GLU A 116 -31.68 -17.69 3.26
CA GLU A 116 -32.48 -17.30 2.09
C GLU A 116 -32.31 -18.28 0.91
N CYS A 117 -31.17 -18.95 0.80
CA CYS A 117 -30.89 -19.89 -0.29
C CYS A 117 -30.93 -21.36 0.14
N GLU A 118 -31.16 -21.64 1.42
CA GLU A 118 -31.16 -23.00 2.01
C GLU A 118 -29.90 -23.80 1.67
N LEU A 119 -28.77 -23.11 1.48
CA LEU A 119 -27.50 -23.70 1.07
C LEU A 119 -26.51 -23.63 2.22
N ASP A 120 -26.02 -24.79 2.66
CA ASP A 120 -24.99 -24.86 3.69
C ASP A 120 -23.63 -24.39 3.14
N PRO A 121 -23.10 -23.23 3.58
CA PRO A 121 -21.87 -22.66 3.04
C PRO A 121 -20.64 -23.56 3.27
N ASP A 122 -20.67 -24.42 4.29
CA ASP A 122 -19.57 -25.35 4.59
C ASP A 122 -19.43 -26.47 3.54
N THR A 123 -20.46 -26.68 2.72
CA THR A 123 -20.43 -27.63 1.60
C THR A 123 -19.82 -27.05 0.33
N LEU A 124 -19.50 -25.75 0.33
CA LEU A 124 -19.07 -25.02 -0.87
C LEU A 124 -17.55 -24.95 -0.99
N PRO A 125 -17.00 -25.03 -2.21
CA PRO A 125 -15.57 -24.82 -2.40
C PRO A 125 -15.16 -23.39 -2.07
N ASP A 126 -14.08 -23.21 -1.31
CA ASP A 126 -13.53 -21.90 -0.92
C ASP A 126 -13.38 -20.92 -2.10
N ILE A 127 -12.99 -21.42 -3.26
CA ILE A 127 -12.80 -20.59 -4.47
C ILE A 127 -14.09 -19.94 -4.97
N VAL A 128 -15.25 -20.57 -4.71
CA VAL A 128 -16.57 -20.03 -5.09
C VAL A 128 -16.96 -18.90 -4.14
N LEU A 129 -16.69 -19.07 -2.85
CA LEU A 129 -16.98 -18.10 -1.80
C LEU A 129 -16.01 -16.92 -1.79
N ALA A 130 -14.73 -17.15 -2.08
CA ALA A 130 -13.69 -16.13 -2.05
C ALA A 130 -14.00 -14.91 -2.94
N ASP A 131 -14.58 -15.14 -4.12
CA ASP A 131 -14.93 -14.04 -5.04
C ASP A 131 -16.12 -13.22 -4.52
N ALA A 132 -17.10 -13.87 -3.89
CA ALA A 132 -18.23 -13.20 -3.26
C ALA A 132 -17.77 -12.35 -2.07
N TYR A 133 -16.92 -12.91 -1.21
CA TYR A 133 -16.31 -12.19 -0.09
C TYR A 133 -15.48 -10.99 -0.57
N GLY A 134 -14.63 -11.19 -1.58
CA GLY A 134 -13.80 -10.15 -2.14
C GLY A 134 -14.59 -9.01 -2.78
N THR A 135 -15.69 -9.33 -3.47
CA THR A 135 -16.56 -8.33 -4.10
C THR A 135 -17.29 -7.49 -3.04
N LEU A 136 -17.87 -8.14 -2.03
CA LEU A 136 -18.58 -7.44 -0.96
C LEU A 136 -17.63 -6.61 -0.11
N TYR A 137 -16.44 -7.15 0.19
CA TYR A 137 -15.42 -6.43 0.95
C TYR A 137 -14.94 -5.17 0.23
N ARG A 138 -14.64 -5.25 -1.07
CA ARG A 138 -14.22 -4.08 -1.86
C ARG A 138 -15.28 -2.98 -1.86
N TYR A 139 -16.54 -3.36 -2.07
CA TYR A 139 -17.65 -2.41 -1.98
C TYR A 139 -17.71 -1.75 -0.60
N ALA A 140 -17.65 -2.55 0.47
CA ALA A 140 -17.73 -2.01 1.82
C ALA A 140 -16.55 -1.07 2.15
N GLN A 141 -15.34 -1.37 1.66
CA GLN A 141 -14.19 -0.46 1.80
C GLN A 141 -14.41 0.88 1.11
N GLU A 142 -14.99 0.88 -0.09
CA GLU A 142 -15.31 2.10 -0.86
C GLU A 142 -16.48 2.89 -0.24
N ASN A 143 -17.31 2.24 0.59
CA ASN A 143 -18.54 2.79 1.15
C ASN A 143 -18.50 2.88 2.69
N ASN A 144 -17.34 3.18 3.29
CA ASN A 144 -17.17 3.43 4.73
C ASN A 144 -17.67 2.28 5.64
N GLY A 145 -17.53 1.05 5.18
CA GLY A 145 -17.93 -0.16 5.91
C GLY A 145 -19.41 -0.53 5.77
N ASP A 146 -20.16 0.13 4.87
CA ASP A 146 -21.54 -0.22 4.58
C ASP A 146 -21.65 -1.60 3.90
N ILE A 147 -22.64 -2.39 4.31
CA ILE A 147 -22.92 -3.71 3.77
C ILE A 147 -24.31 -3.68 3.14
N SER A 148 -24.34 -3.42 1.84
CA SER A 148 -25.57 -3.36 1.06
C SER A 148 -26.28 -4.73 1.02
N PRO A 149 -27.52 -4.85 1.53
CA PRO A 149 -28.29 -6.09 1.46
C PRO A 149 -28.55 -6.55 0.02
N GLU A 150 -28.75 -5.59 -0.90
CA GLU A 150 -28.95 -5.89 -2.32
C GLU A 150 -27.69 -6.50 -2.94
N LEU A 151 -26.52 -5.96 -2.59
CA LEU A 151 -25.26 -6.53 -3.06
C LEU A 151 -25.02 -7.92 -2.46
N VAL A 152 -25.32 -8.12 -1.18
CA VAL A 152 -25.25 -9.45 -0.52
C VAL A 152 -26.12 -10.46 -1.29
N ALA A 153 -27.37 -10.13 -1.58
CA ALA A 153 -28.26 -11.00 -2.36
C ALA A 153 -27.66 -11.32 -3.74
N LYS A 154 -27.18 -10.30 -4.45
CA LYS A 154 -26.59 -10.45 -5.78
C LYS A 154 -25.37 -11.37 -5.79
N VAL A 155 -24.42 -11.17 -4.88
CA VAL A 155 -23.19 -11.99 -4.85
C VAL A 155 -23.48 -13.42 -4.37
N SER A 156 -24.46 -13.61 -3.47
CA SER A 156 -24.92 -14.94 -3.05
C SER A 156 -25.60 -15.71 -4.20
N VAL A 157 -26.42 -15.05 -5.01
CA VAL A 157 -26.99 -15.67 -6.22
C VAL A 157 -25.91 -16.01 -7.25
N GLN A 158 -24.86 -15.20 -7.36
CA GLN A 158 -23.72 -15.53 -8.23
C GLN A 158 -22.94 -16.77 -7.75
N VAL A 159 -22.86 -17.00 -6.44
CA VAL A 159 -22.32 -18.25 -5.87
C VAL A 159 -23.13 -19.45 -6.37
N LEU A 160 -24.46 -19.39 -6.29
CA LEU A 160 -25.36 -20.44 -6.81
C LEU A 160 -25.16 -20.68 -8.30
N ALA A 161 -25.09 -19.61 -9.10
CA ALA A 161 -24.89 -19.71 -10.54
C ALA A 161 -23.56 -20.40 -10.90
N LYS A 162 -22.49 -20.09 -10.16
CA LYS A 162 -21.17 -20.73 -10.36
C LYS A 162 -21.17 -22.22 -9.98
N LEU A 163 -21.94 -22.61 -8.97
CA LEU A 163 -22.12 -24.01 -8.60
C LEU A 163 -22.86 -24.77 -9.70
N ALA A 164 -23.93 -24.18 -10.25
CA ALA A 164 -24.73 -24.77 -11.31
C ALA A 164 -23.95 -24.96 -12.63
N GLN A 165 -22.94 -24.13 -12.91
CA GLN A 165 -22.09 -24.24 -14.10
C GLN A 165 -20.96 -25.28 -13.98
N LYS A 166 -20.69 -25.78 -12.78
CA LYS A 166 -19.65 -26.80 -12.52
C LYS A 166 -20.21 -28.23 -12.44
N ASN A 167 -21.53 -28.39 -12.44
CA ASN A 167 -22.24 -29.65 -12.59
C ASN A 167 -22.66 -29.86 -14.04
#